data_AF-A0A7L3MBR5-F1
#
_entry.id   AF-A0A7L3MBR5-F1
#
_cell.length_a   1.000
_cell.length_b   1.000
_cell.length_c   1.000
_cell.angle_alpha   90.00
_cell.angle_beta   90.00
_cell.angle_gamma   90.00
#
_symmetry.space_group_name_H-M   'P 1'
#
loop_
_entity.id
_entity.type
_entity.pdbx_description
1 polymer ?
#
loop_
_entity_poly.entity_id
_entity_poly.type
_entity_poly.pdbx_seq_one_letter_code
_entity_poly.pdbx_strand_id
1 'polypeptide(L)'
;RFGSHELKKQFLVPTIAGDFVACLGISEAGAGSDVSLLSWNVHSHLQTFLSENIVHVHGASIFCELSHTLFSSGIHVAKKIDKLGMRSSDTAQIFFEDVRVPCKNLIGEEGKGFTYQMLQFQEERLWGVATVLTPMETIIGETVDYTRQRKVFGQPVLHNQTVHFRLAELATEVELLRSLLHRAVALYVEGNDVTKFASMAKLKAGRLTREVTDSCLQFWGGMGFTSEVLVSRFYRDLRLMSIGGGTDETMLSIICKYMDILPRK
;
A
#
# COMPACT_ATOMS: atom_id res chain seq x y z
N ARG A 1 5.24 10.64 -14.56
CA ARG A 1 5.74 10.10 -15.86
C ARG A 1 4.88 10.53 -17.06
N PHE A 2 3.57 10.20 -17.07
CA PHE A 2 2.71 10.34 -18.26
C PHE A 2 1.85 11.61 -18.32
N GLY A 3 1.74 12.36 -17.22
CA GLY A 3 0.96 13.61 -17.21
C GLY A 3 1.60 14.72 -18.06
N SER A 4 0.75 15.55 -18.66
CA SER A 4 1.15 16.76 -19.40
C SER A 4 1.86 17.77 -18.48
N HIS A 5 2.55 18.75 -19.08
CA HIS A 5 3.19 19.81 -18.29
C HIS A 5 2.18 20.60 -17.45
N GLU A 6 1.02 20.90 -18.04
CA GLU A 6 -0.08 21.59 -17.36
C GLU A 6 -0.59 20.80 -16.15
N LEU A 7 -0.83 19.49 -16.31
CA LEU A 7 -1.26 18.64 -15.20
C LEU A 7 -0.21 18.56 -14.08
N LYS A 8 1.07 18.50 -14.42
CA LYS A 8 2.14 18.52 -13.42
C LYS A 8 2.15 19.84 -12.65
N LYS A 9 2.02 20.98 -13.34
CA LYS A 9 1.97 22.29 -12.70
C LYS A 9 0.73 22.46 -11.81
N GLN A 10 -0.42 21.99 -12.29
CA GLN A 10 -1.70 22.16 -11.60
C GLN A 10 -1.88 21.21 -10.41
N PHE A 11 -1.45 19.95 -10.53
CA PHE A 11 -1.73 18.93 -9.52
C PHE A 11 -0.47 18.41 -8.81
N LEU A 12 0.59 18.09 -9.57
CA LEU A 12 1.79 17.46 -8.97
C LEU A 12 2.59 18.42 -8.10
N VAL A 13 2.83 19.65 -8.57
CA VAL A 13 3.63 20.65 -7.83
C VAL A 13 2.99 20.99 -6.47
N PRO A 14 1.68 21.34 -6.38
CA PRO A 14 1.03 21.56 -5.09
C PRO A 14 0.98 20.31 -4.20
N THR A 15 0.85 19.11 -4.80
CA THR A 15 0.87 17.85 -4.02
C THR A 15 2.24 17.63 -3.37
N ILE A 16 3.34 17.87 -4.09
CA ILE A 16 4.70 17.75 -3.53
C ILE A 16 4.97 18.82 -2.46
N ALA A 17 4.43 20.03 -2.66
CA ALA A 17 4.54 21.12 -1.68
C ALA A 17 3.73 20.86 -0.39
N GLY A 18 2.80 19.90 -0.41
CA GLY A 18 1.90 19.61 0.71
C GLY A 18 0.66 20.49 0.75
N ASP A 19 0.43 21.32 -0.28
CA ASP A 19 -0.75 22.15 -0.41
C ASP A 19 -1.99 21.31 -0.75
N PHE A 20 -1.80 20.26 -1.56
CA PHE A 20 -2.84 19.29 -1.93
C PHE A 20 -2.54 17.89 -1.40
N VAL A 21 -3.59 17.18 -1.00
CA VAL A 21 -3.56 15.73 -0.76
C VAL A 21 -4.20 15.03 -1.95
N ALA A 22 -3.47 14.11 -2.57
CA ALA A 22 -3.93 13.36 -3.72
C ALA A 22 -4.30 11.94 -3.35
N CYS A 23 -5.16 11.33 -4.15
CA CYS A 23 -5.60 9.97 -3.97
C CYS A 23 -5.68 9.22 -5.29
N LEU A 24 -5.64 7.89 -5.19
CA LEU A 24 -5.74 7.00 -6.33
C LEU A 24 -6.89 6.02 -6.13
N GLY A 25 -7.98 6.24 -6.85
CA GLY A 25 -9.14 5.35 -6.87
C GLY A 25 -9.02 4.31 -7.99
N ILE A 26 -8.79 3.05 -7.63
CA ILE A 26 -8.77 1.91 -8.58
C ILE A 26 -9.79 0.87 -8.15
N SER A 27 -9.61 0.32 -6.94
CA SER A 27 -10.40 -0.82 -6.49
C SER A 27 -11.88 -0.49 -6.32
N GLU A 28 -12.71 -1.40 -6.80
CA GLU A 28 -14.17 -1.39 -6.67
C GLU A 28 -14.62 -2.50 -5.72
N ALA A 29 -15.89 -2.49 -5.31
CA ALA A 29 -16.48 -3.55 -4.48
C ALA A 29 -16.35 -4.95 -5.11
N GLY A 30 -16.40 -5.04 -6.44
CA GLY A 30 -16.27 -6.29 -7.20
C GLY A 30 -14.86 -6.57 -7.75
N ALA A 31 -13.93 -5.61 -7.70
CA ALA A 31 -12.65 -5.69 -8.38
C ALA A 31 -11.52 -5.05 -7.56
N GLY A 32 -10.73 -5.90 -6.89
CA GLY A 32 -9.53 -5.51 -6.14
C GLY A 32 -8.26 -6.10 -6.74
N SER A 33 -8.08 -7.42 -6.61
CA SER A 33 -6.94 -8.14 -7.18
C SER A 33 -7.00 -8.26 -8.70
N ASP A 34 -8.20 -8.41 -9.26
CA ASP A 34 -8.43 -8.45 -10.71
C ASP A 34 -8.85 -7.06 -11.22
N VAL A 35 -7.88 -6.18 -11.34
CA VAL A 35 -8.08 -4.82 -11.87
C VAL A 35 -8.42 -4.79 -13.37
N SER A 36 -8.44 -5.94 -14.07
CA SER A 36 -8.87 -6.01 -15.47
C SER A 36 -10.39 -6.06 -15.62
N LEU A 37 -11.12 -6.40 -14.54
CA LEU A 37 -12.57 -6.52 -14.50
C LEU A 37 -13.26 -5.28 -13.91
N LEU A 38 -12.56 -4.15 -13.87
CA LEU A 38 -13.11 -2.88 -13.44
C LEU A 38 -14.35 -2.51 -14.27
N SER A 39 -15.41 -2.05 -13.60
CA SER A 39 -16.70 -1.74 -14.20
C SER A 39 -16.86 -0.26 -14.59
N TRP A 40 -15.85 0.58 -14.35
CA TRP A 40 -15.84 1.99 -14.78
C TRP A 40 -16.19 2.13 -16.26
N ASN A 41 -17.29 2.86 -16.51
CA ASN A 41 -17.63 3.32 -17.85
C ASN A 41 -17.16 4.75 -17.99
N VAL A 42 -16.14 4.95 -18.82
CA VAL A 42 -15.65 6.26 -19.22
C VAL A 42 -16.12 6.48 -20.66
N HIS A 43 -17.15 7.30 -20.83
CA HIS A 43 -17.68 7.62 -22.15
C HIS A 43 -17.16 8.99 -22.60
N SER A 44 -16.48 9.01 -23.75
CA SER A 44 -16.19 10.25 -24.46
C SER A 44 -17.40 10.64 -25.32
N HIS A 45 -18.05 11.75 -25.00
CA HIS A 45 -19.03 12.34 -25.90
C HIS A 45 -18.30 13.31 -26.84
N LEU A 46 -17.81 12.78 -27.97
CA LEU A 46 -17.20 13.57 -29.05
C LEU A 46 -18.23 14.14 -30.04
N GLN A 47 -19.50 14.28 -29.64
CA GLN A 47 -20.52 14.88 -30.49
C GLN A 47 -20.85 16.31 -30.09
N THR A 48 -20.27 17.22 -30.89
CA THR A 48 -20.84 18.50 -31.31
C THR A 48 -21.38 19.41 -30.20
N PHE A 49 -20.53 20.26 -29.63
CA PHE A 49 -20.74 21.71 -29.54
C PHE A 49 -19.37 22.36 -29.21
N LEU A 50 -19.05 23.44 -29.92
CA LEU A 50 -17.84 24.24 -29.77
C LEU A 50 -17.74 24.75 -28.31
N SER A 51 -16.93 24.13 -27.45
CA SER A 51 -16.00 24.78 -26.50
C SER A 51 -15.45 23.91 -25.36
N GLU A 52 -16.02 22.75 -25.00
CA GLU A 52 -15.50 21.98 -23.84
C GLU A 52 -15.56 20.46 -24.06
N ASN A 53 -14.40 19.84 -24.26
CA ASN A 53 -14.26 18.38 -24.32
C ASN A 53 -14.39 17.81 -22.89
N ILE A 54 -15.50 17.12 -22.60
CA ILE A 54 -15.85 16.59 -21.27
C ILE A 54 -15.99 15.06 -21.33
N VAL A 55 -15.45 14.40 -20.32
CA VAL A 55 -15.56 12.96 -20.06
C VAL A 55 -16.56 12.72 -18.94
N HIS A 56 -17.47 11.76 -19.13
CA HIS A 56 -18.38 11.28 -18.07
C HIS A 56 -17.77 10.08 -17.36
N VAL A 57 -17.75 10.12 -16.02
CA VAL A 57 -17.23 9.04 -15.18
C VAL A 57 -18.35 8.51 -14.28
N HIS A 58 -18.60 7.19 -14.36
CA HIS A 58 -19.50 6.47 -13.46
C HIS A 58 -18.77 5.27 -12.81
N GLY A 59 -18.78 5.18 -11.48
CA GLY A 59 -18.11 4.10 -10.75
C GLY A 59 -17.88 4.37 -9.26
N ALA A 60 -17.30 3.40 -8.55
CA ALA A 60 -17.04 3.49 -7.11
C ALA A 60 -15.59 3.08 -6.72
N SER A 61 -14.87 3.90 -5.95
CA SER A 61 -13.50 3.60 -5.48
C SER A 61 -13.43 3.35 -3.97
N ILE A 62 -12.59 2.40 -3.54
CA ILE A 62 -12.43 1.98 -2.13
C ILE A 62 -11.15 2.52 -1.45
N PHE A 63 -10.23 3.15 -2.19
CA PHE A 63 -9.05 3.81 -1.60
C PHE A 63 -8.96 5.26 -2.06
N CYS A 64 -9.03 6.20 -1.12
CA CYS A 64 -8.75 7.61 -1.40
C CYS A 64 -8.42 8.37 -0.10
N GLU A 65 -7.22 8.97 -0.01
CA GLU A 65 -6.89 10.05 0.94
C GLU A 65 -7.17 11.41 0.28
N LEU A 66 -8.11 12.16 0.84
CA LEU A 66 -8.87 13.21 0.14
C LEU A 66 -8.17 14.58 0.05
N SER A 67 -8.21 15.26 -1.12
CA SER A 67 -8.40 16.73 -1.15
C SER A 67 -8.98 17.29 -2.47
N HIS A 68 -9.53 18.50 -2.33
CA HIS A 68 -9.96 19.56 -3.27
C HIS A 68 -10.77 19.29 -4.55
N THR A 69 -10.76 18.10 -5.15
CA THR A 69 -11.63 17.78 -6.31
C THR A 69 -13.02 17.27 -5.92
N LEU A 70 -13.28 17.06 -4.63
CA LEU A 70 -14.58 16.66 -4.07
C LEU A 70 -15.73 17.65 -4.33
N PHE A 71 -15.46 18.82 -4.90
CA PHE A 71 -16.46 19.86 -5.13
C PHE A 71 -17.07 19.84 -6.54
N SER A 72 -16.71 18.86 -7.38
CA SER A 72 -17.38 18.68 -8.67
C SER A 72 -18.74 18.02 -8.44
N SER A 73 -19.79 18.54 -9.08
CA SER A 73 -21.13 17.94 -9.03
C SER A 73 -21.08 16.47 -9.44
N GLY A 74 -21.74 15.60 -8.67
CA GLY A 74 -21.79 14.16 -8.93
C GLY A 74 -20.75 13.32 -8.18
N ILE A 75 -19.83 13.93 -7.42
CA ILE A 75 -18.90 13.18 -6.56
C ILE A 75 -19.50 13.05 -5.16
N HIS A 76 -19.74 11.81 -4.71
CA HIS A 76 -20.33 11.51 -3.42
C HIS A 76 -19.39 10.67 -2.56
N VAL A 77 -19.00 11.20 -1.40
CA VAL A 77 -18.30 10.42 -0.37
C VAL A 77 -19.36 9.73 0.49
N ALA A 78 -19.56 8.42 0.29
CA ALA A 78 -20.64 7.72 0.98
C ALA A 78 -20.35 7.50 2.46
N LYS A 79 -19.16 7.00 2.79
CA LYS A 79 -18.81 6.66 4.18
C LYS A 79 -17.30 6.52 4.37
N LYS A 80 -16.81 7.07 5.49
CA LYS A 80 -15.49 6.73 6.05
C LYS A 80 -15.53 5.31 6.62
N ILE A 81 -14.63 4.46 6.17
CA ILE A 81 -14.52 3.06 6.58
C ILE A 81 -13.83 3.00 7.95
N ASP A 82 -14.51 2.38 8.93
CA ASP A 82 -13.88 2.00 10.19
C ASP A 82 -13.03 0.74 9.98
N LYS A 83 -11.76 0.82 10.37
CA LYS A 83 -10.71 -0.16 10.03
C LYS A 83 -10.10 -0.76 11.29
N LEU A 84 -9.65 -2.01 11.16
CA LEU A 84 -8.87 -2.70 12.19
C LEU A 84 -7.62 -1.90 12.60
N GLY A 85 -6.86 -1.45 11.59
CA GLY A 85 -5.62 -0.68 11.74
C GLY A 85 -5.56 0.48 10.74
N MET A 86 -4.43 1.17 10.70
CA MET A 86 -4.20 2.37 9.88
C MET A 86 -5.29 3.43 10.14
N ARG A 87 -5.67 3.60 11.41
CA ARG A 87 -6.84 4.43 11.81
C ARG A 87 -6.65 5.92 11.53
N SER A 88 -5.41 6.39 11.45
CA SER A 88 -5.07 7.77 11.08
C SER A 88 -5.15 8.03 9.57
N SER A 89 -5.10 6.98 8.74
CA SER A 89 -5.31 7.10 7.30
C SER A 89 -6.80 7.11 7.01
N ASP A 90 -7.29 8.13 6.33
CA ASP A 90 -8.68 8.18 5.89
C ASP A 90 -8.90 7.20 4.74
N THR A 91 -9.98 6.43 4.82
CA THR A 91 -10.36 5.48 3.76
C THR A 91 -11.84 5.61 3.57
N ALA A 92 -12.26 5.89 2.35
CA ALA A 92 -13.65 6.17 2.04
C ALA A 92 -14.08 5.46 0.76
N GLN A 93 -15.38 5.17 0.71
CA GLN A 93 -16.05 4.84 -0.54
C GLN A 93 -16.45 6.14 -1.24
N ILE A 94 -16.04 6.28 -2.50
CA ILE A 94 -16.36 7.44 -3.33
C ILE A 94 -17.15 6.95 -4.53
N PHE A 95 -18.28 7.60 -4.80
CA PHE A 95 -19.14 7.36 -5.95
C PHE A 95 -19.04 8.54 -6.91
N PHE A 96 -19.06 8.22 -8.20
CA PHE A 96 -19.10 9.17 -9.29
C PHE A 96 -20.41 8.96 -10.05
N GLU A 97 -21.27 9.97 -10.02
CA GLU A 97 -22.58 10.02 -10.68
C GLU A 97 -22.57 11.16 -11.70
N ASP A 98 -22.44 10.82 -13.00
CA ASP A 98 -22.42 11.78 -14.11
C ASP A 98 -21.38 12.91 -13.95
N VAL A 99 -20.22 12.56 -13.38
CA VAL A 99 -19.15 13.52 -13.15
C VAL A 99 -18.51 13.91 -14.46
N ARG A 100 -18.53 15.21 -14.74
CA ARG A 100 -17.95 15.83 -15.94
C ARG A 100 -16.50 16.24 -15.67
N VAL A 101 -15.57 15.65 -16.41
CA VAL A 101 -14.13 15.93 -16.29
C VAL A 101 -13.57 16.44 -17.61
N PRO A 102 -12.85 17.58 -17.65
CA PRO A 102 -12.23 18.07 -18.88
C PRO A 102 -11.24 17.05 -19.47
N CYS A 103 -11.25 16.81 -20.79
CA CYS A 103 -10.33 15.86 -21.43
C CYS A 103 -8.84 16.19 -21.21
N LYS A 104 -8.50 17.46 -20.94
CA LYS A 104 -7.15 17.87 -20.56
C LYS A 104 -6.65 17.25 -19.25
N ASN A 105 -7.55 16.69 -18.43
CA ASN A 105 -7.25 15.98 -17.19
C ASN A 105 -6.87 14.50 -17.42
N LEU A 106 -6.92 14.00 -18.66
CA LEU A 106 -6.42 12.67 -18.99
C LEU A 106 -4.90 12.59 -18.78
N ILE A 107 -4.46 11.59 -18.03
CA ILE A 107 -3.04 11.31 -17.81
C ILE A 107 -2.55 10.35 -18.90
N GLY A 108 -1.73 10.85 -19.82
CA GLY A 108 -1.20 10.07 -20.93
C GLY A 108 -2.26 9.84 -22.02
N GLU A 109 -2.28 8.64 -22.59
CA GLU A 109 -3.15 8.27 -23.71
C GLU A 109 -4.40 7.49 -23.25
N GLU A 110 -5.50 7.67 -23.98
CA GLU A 110 -6.74 6.93 -23.77
C GLU A 110 -6.50 5.42 -23.92
N GLY A 111 -7.13 4.61 -23.06
CA GLY A 111 -6.97 3.16 -23.05
C GLY A 111 -5.64 2.63 -22.49
N LYS A 112 -4.67 3.51 -22.14
CA LYS A 112 -3.38 3.10 -21.57
C LYS A 112 -3.35 3.07 -20.04
N GLY A 113 -4.44 3.42 -19.36
CA GLY A 113 -4.54 3.51 -17.90
C GLY A 113 -4.05 2.24 -17.18
N PHE A 114 -4.50 1.05 -17.61
CA PHE A 114 -4.05 -0.22 -17.05
C PHE A 114 -2.53 -0.41 -17.16
N THR A 115 -1.94 -0.04 -18.30
CA THR A 115 -0.48 -0.14 -18.51
C THR A 115 0.27 0.81 -17.59
N TYR A 116 -0.21 2.05 -17.47
CA TYR A 116 0.40 3.03 -16.56
C TYR A 116 0.30 2.57 -15.10
N GLN A 117 -0.82 1.96 -14.72
CA GLN A 117 -1.01 1.41 -13.37
C GLN A 117 -0.05 0.25 -13.08
N MET A 118 0.14 -0.67 -14.02
CA MET A 118 1.09 -1.77 -13.86
C MET A 118 2.53 -1.29 -13.65
N LEU A 119 2.92 -0.20 -14.31
CA LEU A 119 4.24 0.42 -14.11
C LEU A 119 4.35 1.06 -12.71
N GLN A 120 3.32 1.79 -12.28
CA GLN A 120 3.29 2.44 -10.97
C GLN A 120 3.27 1.44 -9.80
N PHE A 121 2.68 0.26 -9.97
CA PHE A 121 2.67 -0.76 -8.92
C PHE A 121 4.07 -1.24 -8.51
N GLN A 122 5.07 -1.15 -9.38
CA GLN A 122 6.45 -1.47 -8.97
C GLN A 122 6.94 -0.51 -7.88
N GLU A 123 6.69 0.79 -8.06
CA GLU A 123 7.07 1.84 -7.10
C GLU A 123 6.29 1.71 -5.79
N GLU A 124 4.97 1.51 -5.86
CA GLU A 124 4.12 1.35 -4.66
C GLU A 124 4.52 0.14 -3.82
N ARG A 125 4.83 -1.00 -4.46
CA ARG A 125 5.25 -2.22 -3.75
C ARG A 125 6.59 -2.03 -3.07
N LEU A 126 7.57 -1.41 -3.73
CA LEU A 126 8.87 -1.12 -3.13
C LEU A 126 8.75 -0.10 -1.98
N TRP A 127 7.94 0.94 -2.16
CA TRP A 127 7.63 1.91 -1.11
C TRP A 127 6.96 1.24 0.09
N GLY A 128 5.97 0.36 -0.13
CA GLY A 128 5.31 -0.39 0.94
C GLY A 128 6.28 -1.27 1.74
N VAL A 129 7.27 -1.87 1.07
CA VAL A 129 8.33 -2.63 1.77
C VAL A 129 9.23 -1.69 2.59
N ALA A 130 9.60 -0.53 2.04
CA ALA A 130 10.46 0.43 2.73
C ALA A 130 9.81 0.96 4.03
N THR A 131 8.51 1.25 4.00
CA THR A 131 7.81 1.86 5.14
C THR A 131 7.63 0.92 6.34
N VAL A 132 7.77 -0.39 6.17
CA VAL A 132 7.62 -1.35 7.27
C VAL A 132 8.92 -1.75 7.95
N LEU A 133 10.08 -1.43 7.37
CA LEU A 133 11.38 -1.77 7.95
C LEU A 133 11.55 -1.12 9.34
N THR A 134 11.41 0.20 9.42
CA THR A 134 11.58 0.92 10.70
C THR A 134 10.58 0.48 11.77
N PRO A 135 9.26 0.34 11.49
CA PRO A 135 8.33 -0.22 12.47
C PRO A 135 8.74 -1.60 13.00
N MET A 136 9.24 -2.51 12.16
CA MET A 136 9.71 -3.83 12.58
C MET A 136 10.97 -3.75 13.45
N GLU A 137 11.89 -2.83 13.18
CA GLU A 137 13.06 -2.61 14.04
C GLU A 137 12.67 -2.00 15.39
N THR A 138 11.80 -1.00 15.36
CA THR A 138 11.30 -0.32 16.56
C THR A 138 10.63 -1.32 17.49
N ILE A 139 9.70 -2.15 16.99
CA ILE A 139 8.97 -3.10 17.84
C ILE A 139 9.89 -4.19 18.42
N ILE A 140 10.91 -4.62 17.68
CA ILE A 140 11.93 -5.55 18.19
C ILE A 140 12.72 -4.87 19.32
N GLY A 141 13.19 -3.64 19.10
CA GLY A 141 13.93 -2.86 20.09
C GLY A 141 13.13 -2.62 21.37
N GLU A 142 11.89 -2.14 21.25
CA GLU A 142 11.00 -1.93 22.41
C GLU A 142 10.73 -3.25 23.16
N THR A 143 10.60 -4.36 22.44
CA THR A 143 10.39 -5.68 23.06
C THR A 143 11.64 -6.16 23.80
N VAL A 144 12.84 -5.91 23.26
CA VAL A 144 14.11 -6.17 23.98
C VAL A 144 14.17 -5.37 25.28
N ASP A 145 13.85 -4.07 25.23
CA ASP A 145 13.89 -3.22 26.42
C ASP A 145 12.83 -3.61 27.46
N TYR A 146 11.60 -3.91 27.02
CA TYR A 146 10.54 -4.40 27.88
C TYR A 146 10.92 -5.71 28.57
N THR A 147 11.43 -6.69 27.81
CA THR A 147 11.82 -8.00 28.36
C THR A 147 13.08 -7.94 29.24
N ARG A 148 13.95 -6.94 29.05
CA ARG A 148 15.08 -6.66 29.95
C ARG A 148 14.61 -6.15 31.32
N GLN A 149 13.55 -5.35 31.35
CA GLN A 149 13.01 -4.77 32.58
C GLN A 149 12.02 -5.71 33.30
N ARG A 150 11.19 -6.43 32.53
CA ARG A 150 10.17 -7.33 33.05
C ARG A 150 10.83 -8.54 33.69
N LYS A 151 10.55 -8.78 34.98
CA LYS A 151 11.05 -9.95 35.71
C LYS A 151 9.95 -10.99 35.92
N VAL A 152 10.28 -12.26 35.69
CA VAL A 152 9.47 -13.44 36.02
C VAL A 152 10.40 -14.49 36.63
N PHE A 153 9.91 -15.26 37.60
CA PHE A 153 10.72 -16.29 38.28
C PHE A 153 12.08 -15.75 38.80
N GLY A 154 12.10 -14.50 39.25
CA GLY A 154 13.29 -13.85 39.83
C GLY A 154 14.31 -13.27 38.84
N GLN A 155 14.13 -13.42 37.53
CA GLN A 155 15.08 -12.95 36.50
C GLN A 155 14.37 -12.15 35.39
N PRO A 156 15.08 -11.28 34.65
CA PRO A 156 14.56 -10.67 33.43
C PRO A 156 14.03 -11.72 32.44
N VAL A 157 12.90 -11.44 31.78
CA VAL A 157 12.35 -12.31 30.72
C VAL A 157 13.36 -12.51 29.59
N LEU A 158 14.15 -11.48 29.28
CA LEU A 158 15.19 -11.53 28.25
C LEU A 158 16.29 -12.58 28.53
N HIS A 159 16.48 -13.02 29.78
CA HIS A 159 17.43 -14.09 30.11
C HIS A 159 16.98 -15.47 29.61
N ASN A 160 15.69 -15.64 29.29
CA ASN A 160 15.21 -16.87 28.68
C ASN A 160 15.75 -16.98 27.25
N GLN A 161 16.48 -18.05 26.97
CA GLN A 161 17.10 -18.33 25.67
C GLN A 161 16.10 -18.25 24.52
N THR A 162 14.90 -18.78 24.70
CA THR A 162 13.88 -18.78 23.64
C THR A 162 13.45 -17.38 23.25
N VAL A 163 13.51 -16.42 24.17
CA VAL A 163 13.13 -15.01 23.91
C VAL A 163 14.21 -14.30 23.12
N HIS A 164 15.47 -14.32 23.58
CA HIS A 164 16.52 -13.57 22.90
C HIS A 164 16.97 -14.23 21.59
N PHE A 165 16.90 -15.55 21.46
CA PHE A 165 17.09 -16.22 20.16
C PHE A 165 16.01 -15.80 19.18
N ARG A 166 14.75 -15.79 19.61
CA ARG A 166 13.66 -15.40 18.73
C ARG A 166 13.79 -13.95 18.24
N LEU A 167 14.15 -13.03 19.13
CA LEU A 167 14.38 -11.63 18.76
C LEU A 167 15.56 -11.48 17.78
N ALA A 168 16.62 -12.27 17.94
CA ALA A 168 17.76 -12.29 17.01
C ALA A 168 17.39 -12.85 15.62
N GLU A 169 16.57 -13.90 15.55
CA GLU A 169 16.03 -14.43 14.30
C GLU A 169 15.19 -13.38 13.57
N LEU A 170 14.27 -12.72 14.28
CA LEU A 170 13.42 -11.67 13.70
C LEU A 170 14.26 -10.50 13.17
N ALA A 171 15.27 -10.07 13.92
CA ALA A 171 16.19 -9.01 13.46
C ALA A 171 16.95 -9.42 12.18
N THR A 172 17.37 -10.68 12.10
CA THR A 172 18.01 -11.23 10.89
C THR A 172 17.08 -11.20 9.69
N GLU A 173 15.82 -11.62 9.88
CA GLU A 173 14.81 -11.60 8.81
C GLU A 173 14.50 -10.20 8.29
N VAL A 174 14.49 -9.19 9.18
CA VAL A 174 14.34 -7.77 8.79
C VAL A 174 15.53 -7.30 7.95
N GLU A 175 16.76 -7.68 8.31
CA GLU A 175 17.95 -7.36 7.52
C GLU A 175 17.94 -8.03 6.14
N LEU A 176 17.48 -9.28 6.04
CA LEU A 176 17.32 -9.95 4.74
C LEU A 176 16.30 -9.24 3.84
N LEU A 177 15.19 -8.77 4.41
CA LEU A 177 14.21 -7.97 3.68
C LEU A 177 14.80 -6.64 3.21
N ARG A 178 15.57 -5.95 4.06
CA ARG A 178 16.28 -4.71 3.72
C ARG A 178 17.24 -4.92 2.56
N SER A 179 18.03 -5.99 2.59
CA SER A 179 18.96 -6.34 1.51
C SER A 179 18.23 -6.55 0.17
N LEU A 180 17.11 -7.29 0.19
CA LEU A 180 16.28 -7.49 -1.00
C LEU A 180 15.70 -6.17 -1.53
N LEU A 181 15.20 -5.31 -0.64
CA LEU A 181 14.69 -3.98 -1.00
C LEU A 181 15.79 -3.14 -1.66
N HIS A 182 16.96 -3.01 -1.03
CA HIS A 182 18.05 -2.19 -1.55
C HIS A 182 18.51 -2.68 -2.92
N ARG A 183 18.63 -4.00 -3.10
CA ARG A 183 18.95 -4.59 -4.40
C ARG A 183 17.90 -4.26 -5.45
N ALA A 184 16.62 -4.39 -5.12
CA ALA A 184 15.52 -4.10 -6.05
C ALA A 184 15.49 -2.61 -6.42
N VAL A 185 15.67 -1.71 -5.45
CA VAL A 185 15.69 -0.26 -5.68
C VAL A 185 16.89 0.15 -6.53
N ALA A 186 18.08 -0.42 -6.28
CA ALA A 186 19.27 -0.14 -7.10
C ALA A 186 19.03 -0.47 -8.58
N LEU A 187 18.50 -1.67 -8.86
CA LEU A 187 18.15 -2.09 -10.22
C LEU A 187 17.07 -1.21 -10.85
N TYR A 188 16.08 -0.78 -10.06
CA TYR A 188 15.01 0.11 -10.52
C TYR A 188 15.55 1.48 -10.93
N VAL A 189 16.46 2.06 -10.14
CA VAL A 189 17.10 3.36 -10.44
C VAL A 189 17.95 3.28 -11.72
N GLU A 190 18.56 2.13 -12.00
CA GLU A 190 19.27 1.86 -13.26
C GLU A 190 18.33 1.68 -14.47
N GLY A 191 17.01 1.66 -14.27
CA GLY A 191 16.00 1.53 -15.33
C GLY A 191 15.64 0.09 -15.71
N ASN A 192 16.03 -0.90 -14.91
CA ASN A 192 15.69 -2.30 -15.14
C ASN A 192 14.23 -2.61 -14.73
N ASP A 193 13.63 -3.64 -15.34
CA ASP A 193 12.38 -4.21 -14.84
C ASP A 193 12.63 -4.96 -13.53
N VAL A 194 12.00 -4.49 -12.46
CA VAL A 194 12.14 -5.06 -11.12
C VAL A 194 10.87 -5.74 -10.64
N THR A 195 9.87 -5.95 -11.50
CA THR A 195 8.57 -6.52 -11.12
C THR A 195 8.73 -7.79 -10.29
N LYS A 196 9.62 -8.71 -10.69
CA LYS A 196 9.90 -9.94 -9.95
C LYS A 196 10.41 -9.65 -8.53
N PHE A 197 11.43 -8.79 -8.39
CA PHE A 197 12.01 -8.46 -7.09
C PHE A 197 11.05 -7.64 -6.21
N ALA A 198 10.30 -6.70 -6.77
CA ALA A 198 9.27 -5.95 -6.08
C ALA A 198 8.17 -6.88 -5.53
N SER A 199 7.72 -7.86 -6.31
CA SER A 199 6.74 -8.87 -5.86
C SER A 199 7.30 -9.78 -4.77
N MET A 200 8.55 -10.23 -4.88
CA MET A 200 9.22 -11.02 -3.83
C MET A 200 9.36 -10.22 -2.53
N ALA A 201 9.81 -8.97 -2.62
CA ALA A 201 10.00 -8.10 -1.48
C ALA A 201 8.66 -7.83 -0.77
N LYS A 202 7.61 -7.48 -1.53
CA LYS A 202 6.27 -7.23 -0.98
C LYS A 202 5.69 -8.46 -0.30
N LEU A 203 5.81 -9.64 -0.91
CA LEU A 203 5.37 -10.90 -0.32
C LEU A 203 6.10 -11.19 0.99
N LYS A 204 7.43 -11.03 1.00
CA LYS A 204 8.25 -11.25 2.19
C LYS A 204 7.88 -10.25 3.29
N ALA A 205 7.72 -8.97 2.96
CA ALA A 205 7.32 -7.93 3.89
C ALA A 205 5.96 -8.24 4.53
N GLY A 206 4.92 -8.56 3.74
CA GLY A 206 3.59 -8.86 4.28
C GLY A 206 3.55 -10.06 5.22
N ARG A 207 4.34 -11.10 4.94
CA ARG A 207 4.49 -12.26 5.84
C ARG A 207 5.31 -11.93 7.08
N LEU A 208 6.43 -11.23 6.90
CA LEU A 208 7.35 -10.93 7.99
C LEU A 208 6.76 -9.94 8.99
N THR A 209 6.01 -8.92 8.55
CA THR A 209 5.38 -7.97 9.47
C THR A 209 4.40 -8.67 10.41
N ARG A 210 3.66 -9.67 9.90
CA ARG A 210 2.76 -10.50 10.73
C ARG A 210 3.56 -11.28 11.77
N GLU A 211 4.64 -11.93 11.34
CA GLU A 211 5.46 -12.76 12.22
C GLU A 211 6.16 -11.94 13.32
N VAL A 212 6.78 -10.81 12.95
CA VAL A 212 7.47 -9.90 13.88
C VAL A 212 6.48 -9.35 14.89
N THR A 213 5.34 -8.82 14.44
CA THR A 213 4.39 -8.18 15.36
C THR A 213 3.71 -9.18 16.29
N ASP A 214 3.35 -10.37 15.80
CA ASP A 214 2.78 -11.45 16.61
C ASP A 214 3.79 -11.96 17.65
N SER A 215 5.01 -12.28 17.22
CA SER A 215 6.08 -12.77 18.11
C SER A 215 6.43 -11.74 19.19
N CYS A 216 6.55 -10.46 18.83
CA CYS A 216 6.81 -9.40 19.80
C CYS A 216 5.64 -9.29 20.78
N LEU A 217 4.39 -9.17 20.30
CA LEU A 217 3.20 -9.07 21.16
C LEU A 217 3.14 -10.19 22.21
N GLN A 218 3.48 -11.42 21.81
CA GLN A 218 3.51 -12.57 22.70
C GLN A 218 4.43 -12.36 23.92
N PHE A 219 5.58 -11.70 23.76
CA PHE A 219 6.51 -11.40 24.85
C PHE A 219 6.06 -10.24 25.74
N TRP A 220 5.19 -9.36 25.23
CA TRP A 220 4.53 -8.33 26.04
C TRP A 220 3.42 -8.91 26.94
N GLY A 221 2.88 -10.08 26.60
CA GLY A 221 1.82 -10.75 27.35
C GLY A 221 0.55 -9.89 27.41
N GLY A 222 -0.13 -9.86 28.57
CA GLY A 222 -1.37 -9.09 28.74
C GLY A 222 -1.23 -7.59 28.42
N MET A 223 -0.06 -6.99 28.71
CA MET A 223 0.21 -5.59 28.36
C MET A 223 0.24 -5.38 26.84
N GLY A 224 0.74 -6.36 26.09
CA GLY A 224 0.75 -6.33 24.62
C GLY A 224 -0.63 -6.34 23.99
N PHE A 225 -1.67 -6.66 24.76
CA PHE A 225 -3.07 -6.67 24.30
C PHE A 225 -3.83 -5.38 24.67
N THR A 226 -3.18 -4.38 25.27
CA THR A 226 -3.78 -3.07 25.56
C THR A 226 -3.50 -2.08 24.42
N SER A 227 -4.19 -0.94 24.42
CA SER A 227 -3.91 0.15 23.46
C SER A 227 -2.85 1.15 23.94
N GLU A 228 -2.17 0.87 25.06
CA GLU A 228 -1.20 1.77 25.69
C GLU A 228 0.22 1.63 25.13
N VAL A 229 0.46 0.55 24.38
CA VAL A 229 1.79 0.19 23.86
C VAL A 229 1.78 0.11 22.32
N LEU A 230 2.93 0.39 21.70
CA LEU A 230 3.02 0.42 20.24
C LEU A 230 2.87 -0.95 19.59
N VAL A 231 3.25 -2.03 20.30
CA VAL A 231 3.22 -3.40 19.76
C VAL A 231 1.82 -3.81 19.27
N SER A 232 0.77 -3.46 20.01
CA SER A 232 -0.62 -3.78 19.64
C SER A 232 -1.12 -2.93 18.47
N ARG A 233 -0.64 -1.67 18.37
CA ARG A 233 -0.92 -0.80 17.23
C ARG A 233 -0.28 -1.34 15.97
N PHE A 234 1.02 -1.66 16.00
CA PHE A 234 1.73 -2.22 14.86
C PHE A 234 1.19 -3.58 14.43
N TYR A 235 0.78 -4.44 15.37
CA TYR A 235 0.08 -5.68 15.05
C TYR A 235 -1.16 -5.46 14.17
N ARG A 236 -1.99 -4.47 14.51
CA ARG A 236 -3.19 -4.12 13.73
C ARG A 236 -2.85 -3.42 12.41
N ASP A 237 -1.93 -2.47 12.44
CA ASP A 237 -1.63 -1.60 11.30
C ASP A 237 -0.87 -2.35 10.20
N LEU A 238 0.17 -3.11 10.55
CA LEU A 238 1.03 -3.79 9.59
C LEU A 238 0.37 -5.02 8.95
N ARG A 239 -0.78 -5.48 9.48
CA ARG A 239 -1.59 -6.53 8.86
C ARG A 239 -2.04 -6.16 7.44
N LEU A 240 -2.18 -4.86 7.15
CA LEU A 240 -2.57 -4.36 5.83
C LEU A 240 -1.53 -4.70 4.73
N MET A 241 -0.26 -4.89 5.07
CA MET A 241 0.81 -5.15 4.09
C MET A 241 0.58 -6.44 3.28
N SER A 242 -0.10 -7.44 3.83
CA SER A 242 -0.49 -8.64 3.07
C SER A 242 -1.71 -8.46 2.16
N ILE A 243 -2.37 -7.30 2.18
CA ILE A 243 -3.63 -7.03 1.47
C ILE A 243 -3.46 -5.90 0.45
N GLY A 244 -3.02 -4.72 0.89
CA GLY A 244 -2.81 -3.53 0.04
C GLY A 244 -1.67 -3.70 -0.97
N GLY A 245 -1.71 -2.95 -2.07
CA GLY A 245 -0.71 -3.04 -3.16
C GLY A 245 -0.69 -4.38 -3.92
N GLY A 246 -1.72 -5.20 -3.71
CA GLY A 246 -1.89 -6.56 -4.23
C GLY A 246 -1.65 -7.63 -3.16
N THR A 247 -2.53 -8.61 -3.05
CA THR A 247 -2.46 -9.64 -1.99
C THR A 247 -1.21 -10.52 -2.08
N ASP A 248 -0.91 -11.27 -1.01
CA ASP A 248 0.19 -12.25 -1.02
C ASP A 248 0.04 -13.26 -2.18
N GLU A 249 -1.19 -13.70 -2.46
CA GLU A 249 -1.51 -14.61 -3.58
C GLU A 249 -1.30 -13.95 -4.93
N THR A 250 -1.60 -12.65 -5.04
CA THR A 250 -1.32 -11.87 -6.25
C THR A 250 0.18 -11.80 -6.51
N MET A 251 0.99 -11.58 -5.45
CA MET A 251 2.45 -11.59 -5.59
C MET A 251 2.98 -12.97 -5.97
N LEU A 252 2.46 -14.03 -5.35
CA LEU A 252 2.79 -15.40 -5.72
C LEU A 252 2.47 -15.69 -7.18
N SER A 253 1.30 -15.28 -7.68
CA SER A 253 0.93 -15.43 -9.08
C SER A 253 1.92 -14.74 -10.02
N ILE A 254 2.34 -13.51 -9.71
CA ILE A 254 3.37 -12.79 -10.47
C ILE A 254 4.71 -13.54 -10.43
N ILE A 255 5.16 -13.98 -9.25
CA ILE A 255 6.41 -14.73 -9.09
C ILE A 255 6.37 -16.02 -9.91
N CYS A 256 5.26 -16.77 -9.87
CA CYS A 256 5.06 -17.99 -10.65
C CYS A 256 5.14 -17.74 -12.16
N LYS A 257 4.63 -16.60 -12.66
CA LYS A 257 4.80 -16.20 -14.07
C LYS A 257 6.27 -16.01 -14.43
N TYR A 258 7.05 -15.33 -13.58
CA TYR A 258 8.50 -15.15 -13.78
C TYR A 258 9.34 -16.42 -13.56
N MET A 259 8.74 -17.47 -13.01
CA MET A 259 9.34 -18.80 -12.86
C MET A 259 8.88 -19.77 -13.96
N ASP A 260 7.97 -19.36 -14.85
CA ASP A 260 7.32 -20.22 -15.87
C ASP A 260 6.67 -21.49 -15.28
N ILE A 261 6.08 -21.37 -14.08
CA ILE A 261 5.38 -22.48 -13.39
C ILE A 261 3.88 -22.24 -13.22
N LEU A 262 3.35 -21.14 -13.76
CA LEU A 262 1.91 -20.92 -13.77
C LEU A 262 1.28 -21.79 -14.87
N PRO A 263 0.21 -22.56 -14.60
CA PRO A 263 -0.46 -23.35 -15.62
C PRO A 263 -0.89 -22.46 -16.80
N ARG A 264 -0.58 -22.89 -18.02
CA ARG A 264 -1.12 -22.28 -19.24
C ARG A 264 -2.59 -22.69 -19.35
N LYS A 265 -3.47 -21.71 -19.54
CA LYS A 265 -4.86 -21.96 -19.95
C LYS A 265 -4.90 -22.39 -21.41
#